data_AF-A0A1D1YZ62-F1
#
_entry.id   AF-A0A1D1YZ62-F1
#
_cell.length_a   1.000
_cell.length_b   1.000
_cell.length_c   1.000
_cell.angle_alpha   90.00
_cell.angle_beta   90.00
_cell.angle_gamma   90.00
#
_symmetry.space_group_name_H-M   'P 1'
#
loop_
_entity.id
_entity.type
_entity.pdbx_description
1 polymer ?
#
loop_
_entity_poly.entity_id
_entity_poly.type
_entity_poly.pdbx_seq_one_letter_code
_entity_poly.pdbx_strand_id
1 'polypeptide(L)'
;FCSGVSVRLVFYHTFNMGRMHAPGKGISQSALPYRRTVPTWLKLTSDDVKDQIQKLAKKGLTPSQIGVILRDSHGVAQVRFVTGSKILRIMKAMGSAPDLREDLYYLIKKAVAIRKHLERNRKDKD
;
A
#
# COMPACT_ATOMS: atom_id res chain seq x y z
N PHE A 1 -42.25 -4.70 3.35
CA PHE A 1 -42.13 -4.90 1.89
C PHE A 1 -40.91 -4.13 1.40
N CYS A 2 -39.90 -4.87 0.93
CA CYS A 2 -38.69 -4.44 0.20
C CYS A 2 -37.94 -3.15 0.63
N SER A 3 -37.06 -3.28 1.63
CA SER A 3 -35.90 -2.40 1.77
C SER A 3 -34.77 -2.95 0.88
N GLY A 4 -34.66 -2.42 -0.34
CA GLY A 4 -33.61 -2.77 -1.30
C GLY A 4 -32.24 -2.31 -0.82
N VAL A 5 -31.48 -3.23 -0.22
CA VAL A 5 -30.05 -3.01 0.04
C VAL A 5 -29.31 -3.24 -1.27
N SER A 6 -29.02 -2.14 -1.97
CA SER A 6 -28.12 -2.09 -3.10
C SER A 6 -26.73 -2.55 -2.66
N VAL A 7 -26.45 -3.85 -2.81
CA VAL A 7 -25.12 -4.44 -2.61
C VAL A 7 -24.24 -3.91 -3.73
N ARG A 8 -23.52 -2.82 -3.42
CA ARG A 8 -22.50 -2.25 -4.29
C ARG A 8 -21.41 -3.31 -4.45
N LEU A 9 -21.48 -4.03 -5.57
CA LEU A 9 -20.46 -4.96 -6.04
C LEU A 9 -19.11 -4.26 -5.91
N VAL A 10 -18.29 -4.69 -4.94
CA VAL A 10 -16.90 -4.24 -4.86
C VAL A 10 -16.19 -4.97 -5.99
N PHE A 11 -16.10 -4.29 -7.13
CA PHE A 11 -15.39 -4.71 -8.31
C PHE A 11 -13.91 -4.89 -7.92
N TYR A 12 -13.50 -6.12 -7.64
CA TYR A 12 -12.10 -6.48 -7.46
C TYR A 12 -11.48 -6.59 -8.85
N HIS A 13 -10.92 -5.50 -9.33
CA HIS A 13 -10.09 -5.53 -10.53
C HIS A 13 -8.79 -6.26 -10.19
N THR A 14 -8.71 -7.55 -10.54
CA THR A 14 -7.51 -8.37 -10.42
C THR A 14 -6.53 -7.97 -11.53
N PHE A 15 -5.66 -7.01 -11.25
CA PHE A 15 -4.50 -6.77 -12.10
C PHE A 15 -3.53 -7.95 -11.93
N ASN A 16 -3.39 -8.75 -12.99
CA ASN A 16 -2.48 -9.89 -13.07
C ASN A 16 -1.02 -9.38 -13.02
N MET A 17 -0.23 -9.85 -12.05
CA MET A 17 1.05 -9.22 -11.62
C MET A 17 2.27 -9.60 -12.45
N GLY A 18 2.05 -10.11 -13.65
CA GLY A 18 3.10 -10.70 -14.46
C GLY A 18 3.11 -10.32 -15.92
N ARG A 19 2.51 -9.21 -16.41
CA ARG A 19 3.30 -7.99 -16.75
C ARG A 19 2.46 -6.93 -17.50
N MET A 20 2.80 -5.65 -17.32
CA MET A 20 2.25 -4.52 -18.10
C MET A 20 3.02 -4.27 -19.43
N HIS A 21 4.30 -4.63 -19.52
CA HIS A 21 5.17 -4.33 -20.67
C HIS A 21 6.07 -5.49 -21.12
N ALA A 22 5.82 -6.71 -20.65
CA ALA A 22 6.68 -7.85 -20.98
C ALA A 22 5.86 -9.15 -21.10
N PRO A 23 6.39 -10.26 -21.66
CA PRO A 23 5.60 -11.44 -22.02
C PRO A 23 5.44 -12.58 -20.96
N GLY A 24 6.00 -12.45 -19.76
CA GLY A 24 5.92 -13.47 -18.70
C GLY A 24 4.50 -13.70 -18.15
N LYS A 25 4.36 -14.71 -17.29
CA LYS A 25 3.06 -15.18 -16.75
C LYS A 25 3.09 -15.38 -15.23
N GLY A 26 3.84 -14.54 -14.51
CA GLY A 26 3.96 -14.64 -13.05
C GLY A 26 2.64 -14.36 -12.32
N ILE A 27 2.29 -15.20 -11.34
CA ILE A 27 1.03 -15.13 -10.56
C ILE A 27 1.22 -14.78 -9.07
N SER A 28 2.44 -14.44 -8.65
CA SER A 28 2.75 -14.19 -7.24
C SER A 28 2.02 -12.94 -6.72
N GLN A 29 1.13 -13.14 -5.75
CA GLN A 29 0.38 -12.08 -5.06
C GLN A 29 0.18 -12.43 -3.59
N SER A 30 -0.07 -11.40 -2.76
CA SER A 30 -0.44 -11.63 -1.36
C SER A 30 -1.87 -12.16 -1.27
N ALA A 31 -2.05 -13.26 -0.55
CA ALA A 31 -3.37 -13.82 -0.25
C ALA A 31 -3.85 -13.28 1.10
N LEU A 32 -4.93 -12.50 1.07
CA LEU A 32 -5.53 -11.95 2.29
C LEU A 32 -6.29 -13.02 3.06
N PRO A 33 -6.24 -13.02 4.41
CA PRO A 33 -7.10 -13.88 5.22
C PRO A 33 -8.59 -13.63 4.92
N TYR A 34 -9.37 -14.71 4.88
CA TYR A 34 -10.82 -14.60 4.66
C TYR A 34 -11.52 -13.86 5.81
N ARG A 35 -11.17 -14.21 7.06
CA ARG A 35 -11.71 -13.56 8.25
C ARG A 35 -11.14 -12.14 8.37
N ARG A 36 -12.03 -11.16 8.47
CA ARG A 36 -11.71 -9.72 8.54
C ARG A 36 -11.79 -9.15 9.96
N THR A 37 -12.13 -9.99 10.94
CA THR A 37 -12.18 -9.62 12.35
C THR A 37 -10.77 -9.52 12.92
N VAL A 38 -10.56 -8.62 13.87
CA VAL A 38 -9.30 -8.53 14.59
C VAL A 38 -9.04 -9.82 15.38
N PRO A 39 -7.79 -10.33 15.37
CA PRO A 39 -7.41 -11.46 16.19
C PRO A 39 -7.50 -11.13 17.68
N THR A 40 -7.91 -12.09 18.51
CA THR A 40 -8.08 -11.91 19.97
C THR A 40 -6.78 -11.63 20.73
N TRP A 41 -5.64 -12.03 20.17
CA TRP A 41 -4.31 -11.83 20.74
C TRP A 41 -3.74 -10.43 20.44
N LEU A 42 -4.35 -9.71 19.50
CA LEU A 42 -3.95 -8.35 19.17
C LEU A 42 -4.58 -7.37 20.16
N LYS A 43 -3.79 -6.91 21.14
CA LYS A 43 -4.21 -5.95 22.17
C LYS A 43 -4.14 -4.47 21.73
N LEU A 44 -3.66 -4.21 20.51
CA LEU A 44 -3.50 -2.85 20.00
C LEU A 44 -4.87 -2.23 19.70
N THR A 45 -5.10 -1.03 20.23
CA THR A 45 -6.30 -0.27 19.92
C THR A 45 -6.18 0.43 18.56
N SER A 46 -7.31 0.90 18.02
CA SER A 46 -7.31 1.66 16.77
C SER A 46 -6.52 2.96 16.86
N ASP A 47 -6.43 3.56 18.03
CA ASP A 47 -5.77 4.85 18.22
C ASP A 47 -4.25 4.68 18.36
N ASP A 48 -3.79 3.62 19.04
CA ASP A 48 -2.36 3.26 19.07
C ASP A 48 -1.79 3.06 17.66
N VAL A 49 -2.56 2.43 16.77
CA VAL A 49 -2.16 2.22 15.37
C VAL A 49 -2.08 3.54 14.61
N LYS A 50 -2.99 4.49 14.85
CA LYS A 50 -2.93 5.82 14.21
C LYS A 50 -1.69 6.59 14.68
N ASP A 51 -1.38 6.53 15.97
CA ASP A 51 -0.22 7.19 16.56
C ASP A 51 1.09 6.62 16.00
N GLN A 52 1.18 5.30 15.84
CA GLN A 52 2.31 4.65 15.19
C GLN A 52 2.45 5.08 13.73
N ILE A 53 1.34 5.13 12.97
CA ILE A 53 1.35 5.63 11.59
C ILE A 53 1.84 7.07 11.55
N GLN A 54 1.40 7.93 12.47
CA GLN A 54 1.84 9.33 12.52
C GLN A 54 3.34 9.45 12.82
N LYS A 55 3.85 8.66 13.77
CA LYS A 55 5.29 8.62 14.11
C LYS A 55 6.13 8.19 12.92
N LEU A 56 5.69 7.18 12.16
CA LEU A 56 6.39 6.68 10.98
C LEU A 56 6.27 7.64 9.79
N ALA A 57 5.12 8.29 9.61
CA ALA A 57 4.91 9.31 8.59
C ALA A 57 5.81 10.54 8.83
N LYS A 58 5.98 10.98 10.08
CA LYS A 58 6.92 12.07 10.44
C LYS A 58 8.38 11.73 10.11
N LYS A 59 8.75 10.44 10.09
CA LYS A 59 10.08 9.99 9.63
C LYS A 59 10.22 10.00 8.10
N GLY A 60 9.16 10.35 7.36
CA GLY A 60 9.16 10.39 5.90
C GLY A 60 9.02 9.02 5.23
N LEU A 61 8.53 8.01 5.96
CA LEU A 61 8.32 6.68 5.38
C LEU A 61 7.10 6.67 4.46
N THR A 62 7.18 5.89 3.38
CA THR A 62 6.07 5.72 2.44
C THR A 62 4.97 4.84 3.03
N PRO A 63 3.70 5.02 2.61
CA PRO A 63 2.58 4.25 3.15
C PRO A 63 2.74 2.74 2.91
N SER A 64 3.38 2.32 1.82
CA SER A 64 3.71 0.90 1.59
C SER A 64 4.73 0.37 2.60
N GLN A 65 5.80 1.12 2.88
CA GLN A 65 6.78 0.75 3.91
C GLN A 65 6.17 0.72 5.31
N ILE A 66 5.32 1.69 5.64
CA ILE A 66 4.60 1.75 6.92
C ILE A 66 3.77 0.48 7.12
N GLY A 67 3.06 0.02 6.08
CA GLY A 67 2.29 -1.22 6.14
C GLY A 67 3.14 -2.45 6.44
N VAL A 68 4.34 -2.54 5.86
CA VAL A 68 5.29 -3.64 6.10
C VAL A 68 5.81 -3.61 7.54
N ILE A 69 6.20 -2.44 8.05
CA ILE A 69 6.71 -2.29 9.42
C ILE A 69 5.63 -2.61 10.46
N LEU A 70 4.38 -2.19 10.22
CA LEU A 70 3.27 -2.52 11.11
C LEU A 70 3.00 -4.03 11.14
N ARG A 71 3.17 -4.72 10.01
CA ARG A 71 3.03 -6.17 9.94
C ARG A 71 4.16 -6.89 10.66
N ASP A 72 5.40 -6.53 10.35
CA ASP A 72 6.57 -7.30 10.77
C ASP A 72 7.00 -6.98 12.21
N SER A 73 6.85 -5.73 12.67
CA SER A 73 7.25 -5.33 14.03
C SER A 73 6.10 -5.34 15.03
N HIS A 74 4.89 -4.93 14.61
CA HIS A 74 3.74 -4.76 15.53
C HIS A 74 2.70 -5.88 15.42
N GLY A 75 2.89 -6.83 14.48
CA GLY A 75 1.98 -7.96 14.28
C GLY A 75 0.63 -7.58 13.66
N VAL A 76 0.47 -6.35 13.14
CA VAL A 76 -0.78 -5.90 12.52
C VAL A 76 -0.81 -6.38 11.07
N ALA A 77 -1.50 -7.50 10.83
CA ALA A 77 -1.60 -8.09 9.49
C ALA A 77 -2.21 -7.13 8.45
N GLN A 78 -3.28 -6.41 8.84
CA GLN A 78 -3.97 -5.47 7.97
C GLN A 78 -4.51 -4.28 8.78
N VAL A 79 -4.03 -3.08 8.48
CA VAL A 79 -4.48 -1.83 9.13
C VAL A 79 -5.98 -1.61 8.95
N ARG A 80 -6.54 -2.02 7.80
CA ARG A 80 -7.97 -1.88 7.51
C ARG A 80 -8.86 -2.61 8.53
N PHE A 81 -8.41 -3.73 9.08
CA PHE A 81 -9.23 -4.53 10.01
C PHE A 81 -9.25 -3.95 11.41
N VAL A 82 -8.19 -3.27 11.83
CA VAL A 82 -8.12 -2.61 13.16
C VAL A 82 -8.80 -1.24 13.11
N THR A 83 -8.46 -0.41 12.13
CA THR A 83 -8.86 1.01 12.10
C THR A 83 -10.06 1.30 11.21
N GLY A 84 -10.53 0.33 10.41
CA GLY A 84 -11.62 0.51 9.43
C GLY A 84 -11.26 1.33 8.18
N SER A 85 -10.10 2.00 8.18
CA SER A 85 -9.62 2.86 7.10
C SER A 85 -8.28 2.38 6.53
N LYS A 86 -7.99 2.72 5.27
CA LYS A 86 -6.68 2.47 4.64
C LYS A 86 -5.65 3.51 5.12
N ILE A 87 -4.37 3.13 5.11
CA ILE A 87 -3.23 3.97 5.54
C ILE A 87 -3.26 5.36 4.88
N LEU A 88 -3.44 5.43 3.56
CA LEU A 88 -3.52 6.70 2.82
C LEU A 88 -4.63 7.63 3.32
N ARG A 89 -5.77 7.08 3.75
CA ARG A 89 -6.90 7.88 4.24
C ARG A 89 -6.60 8.44 5.63
N ILE A 90 -5.99 7.62 6.49
CA ILE A 90 -5.54 8.02 7.83
C ILE A 90 -4.50 9.15 7.69
N MET A 91 -3.54 9.00 6.79
CA MET A 91 -2.48 9.97 6.56
C MET A 91 -3.00 11.31 5.99
N LYS A 92 -4.02 11.27 5.13
CA LYS A 92 -4.73 12.48 4.64
C LYS A 92 -5.49 13.19 5.76
N ALA A 93 -6.19 12.44 6.60
CA ALA A 93 -6.93 13.02 7.73
C ALA A 93 -6.00 13.71 8.74
N MET A 94 -4.77 13.23 8.88
CA MET A 94 -3.74 13.80 9.77
C MET A 94 -2.87 14.88 9.10
N GLY A 95 -3.11 15.21 7.83
CA GLY A 95 -2.34 16.23 7.09
C GLY A 95 -0.89 15.86 6.78
N SER A 96 -0.47 14.60 6.97
CA SER A 96 0.89 14.11 6.69
C SER A 96 0.98 13.41 5.33
N ALA A 97 0.04 13.66 4.42
CA ALA A 97 0.00 12.98 3.13
C ALA A 97 1.00 13.59 2.14
N PRO A 98 1.70 12.76 1.35
CA PRO A 98 2.52 13.26 0.26
C PRO A 98 1.62 13.87 -0.82
N ASP A 99 2.10 14.95 -1.42
CA ASP A 99 1.44 15.65 -2.53
C ASP A 99 1.29 14.73 -3.75
N LEU A 100 2.36 14.01 -4.07
CA LEU A 100 2.40 13.01 -5.13
C LEU A 100 2.08 11.61 -4.59
N ARG A 101 1.39 10.81 -5.40
CA ARG A 101 1.18 9.39 -5.12
C ARG A 101 2.51 8.63 -5.21
N GLU A 102 2.71 7.71 -4.29
CA GLU A 102 3.91 6.86 -4.16
C GLU A 102 4.28 6.17 -5.49
N ASP A 103 3.29 5.60 -6.18
CA ASP A 103 3.50 4.87 -7.44
C ASP A 103 4.16 5.74 -8.51
N LEU A 104 3.71 6.99 -8.67
CA LEU A 104 4.26 7.93 -9.65
C LEU A 104 5.67 8.38 -9.25
N TYR A 105 5.87 8.66 -7.96
CA TYR A 105 7.17 9.06 -7.44
C TYR A 105 8.24 8.01 -7.76
N TYR A 106 7.94 6.71 -7.58
CA TYR A 106 8.90 5.65 -7.87
C TYR A 106 9.14 5.41 -9.37
N LEU A 107 8.11 5.59 -10.22
CA LEU A 107 8.30 5.54 -11.67
C LEU A 107 9.21 6.67 -12.16
N ILE A 108 9.00 7.90 -11.68
CA ILE A 108 9.84 9.05 -12.01
C ILE A 108 11.27 8.82 -11.49
N LYS A 109 11.43 8.36 -10.24
CA LYS A 109 12.73 8.07 -9.64
C LYS A 109 13.51 7.03 -10.47
N LYS A 110 12.84 5.98 -10.93
CA LYS A 110 13.45 4.95 -11.79
C LYS A 110 13.85 5.53 -13.16
N ALA A 111 12.97 6.31 -13.78
CA ALA A 111 13.26 6.94 -15.07
C ALA A 111 14.45 7.90 -15.00
N VAL A 112 14.56 8.71 -13.95
CA VAL A 112 15.71 9.61 -13.73
C VAL A 112 17.01 8.81 -13.54
N ALA A 113 16.96 7.71 -12.80
CA ALA A 113 18.12 6.84 -12.62
C ALA A 113 18.59 6.22 -13.95
N ILE A 114 17.66 5.74 -14.77
CA ILE A 114 17.95 5.20 -16.11
C ILE A 114 18.56 6.27 -17.01
N ARG A 115 17.98 7.49 -17.06
CA ARG A 115 18.53 8.59 -17.86
C ARG A 115 19.97 8.95 -17.45
N LYS A 116 20.23 9.06 -16.15
CA LYS A 116 21.56 9.34 -15.61
C LYS A 116 22.57 8.23 -15.94
N HIS A 117 22.12 6.98 -15.99
CA HIS A 117 22.94 5.84 -16.43
C HIS A 117 23.28 5.94 -17.92
N LEU A 118 22.28 6.17 -18.78
CA LEU A 118 22.45 6.29 -20.24
C LEU A 118 23.32 7.49 -20.66
N GLU A 119 23.32 8.58 -19.88
CA GLU A 119 24.20 9.74 -20.11
C GLU A 119 25.69 9.35 -20.07
N ARG A 120 26.05 8.42 -19.18
CA ARG A 120 27.42 7.89 -19.05
C ARG A 120 27.67 6.72 -20.01
N ASN A 121 26.66 5.87 -20.20
CA ASN A 121 26.73 4.65 -21.00
C ASN A 121 25.94 4.78 -22.30
N ARG A 122 26.37 5.67 -23.20
CA ARG A 122 25.65 5.99 -24.45
C ARG A 122 25.50 4.83 -25.44
N LYS A 123 26.26 3.74 -25.24
CA LYS A 123 26.19 2.53 -26.09
C LYS A 123 25.17 1.51 -25.58
N ASP A 124 24.67 1.70 -24.36
CA ASP A 124 23.67 0.82 -23.75
C ASP A 124 22.30 1.11 -24.40
N LYS A 125 21.67 0.06 -24.93
CA LYS A 125 20.43 0.13 -25.74
C LYS A 125 19.30 -0.72 -25.14
N ASP A 126 19.51 -1.30 -23.96
CA ASP A 126 18.52 -2.04 -23.19
C ASP A 126 17.87 -1.13 -22.13
#